data_AF-A0A498D7J8-F1
#
_entry.id   AF-A0A498D7J8-F1
#
_cell.length_a   1.000
_cell.length_b   1.000
_cell.length_c   1.000
_cell.angle_alpha   90.00
_cell.angle_beta   90.00
_cell.angle_gamma   90.00
#
_symmetry.space_group_name_H-M   'P 1'
#
loop_
_entity.id
_entity.type
_entity.pdbx_description
1 polymer ?
#
loop_
_entity_poly.entity_id
_entity_poly.type
_entity_poly.pdbx_seq_one_letter_code
_entity_poly.pdbx_strand_id
1 'polypeptide(L)'
;MLNKVQNYSPSRQQGTPTLSKDMKTTTEQSNEKRVRSNTLSLKKLISTKDKLNELKQELNQNPIKYKTEIEKIHRVERKIDNALNKRKEKDLLKSIDVLKKNPSYYVLKVVETKNKIDALRVHLEHSPKGNISALDQVNRLEYKLNQKIGKIKTEQINKAIYAIQRNPKKLEQELKKFQDMERKLNKQHDKENEKEKPINEMSKSKEKNLEISM
;
A
#
# COMPACT_ATOMS: atom_id res chain seq x y z
N MET A 1 -23.05 28.41 64.58
CA MET A 1 -22.43 27.38 63.71
C MET A 1 -20.93 27.42 63.96
N LEU A 2 -20.41 26.60 64.89
CA LEU A 2 -19.90 25.23 64.72
C LEU A 2 -18.47 25.17 64.13
N ASN A 3 -17.55 24.82 65.05
CA ASN A 3 -16.23 24.17 64.93
C ASN A 3 -15.11 24.82 64.11
N LYS A 4 -13.96 25.21 64.68
CA LYS A 4 -12.89 24.46 65.40
C LYS A 4 -12.02 23.56 64.49
N VAL A 5 -10.70 23.85 64.55
CA VAL A 5 -9.59 22.86 64.72
C VAL A 5 -9.08 22.23 63.38
N GLN A 6 -7.79 22.03 63.07
CA GLN A 6 -6.55 21.83 63.85
C GLN A 6 -5.29 22.08 62.98
N ASN A 7 -4.19 22.48 63.64
CA ASN A 7 -2.80 22.35 63.19
C ASN A 7 -2.40 20.89 62.87
N TYR A 8 -1.34 20.67 62.07
CA TYR A 8 -0.14 19.87 62.41
C TYR A 8 0.81 19.74 61.19
N SER A 9 2.06 20.18 61.33
CA SER A 9 3.26 19.79 60.54
C SER A 9 3.70 18.35 60.92
N PRO A 10 4.71 17.63 60.31
CA PRO A 10 6.07 18.13 60.03
C PRO A 10 6.93 17.39 58.93
N SER A 11 8.21 17.82 58.85
CA SER A 11 9.43 17.02 58.57
C SER A 11 9.96 16.79 57.14
N ARG A 12 10.86 17.69 56.73
CA ARG A 12 12.33 17.54 56.52
C ARG A 12 12.91 16.18 56.01
N GLN A 13 13.90 16.36 55.10
CA GLN A 13 15.05 15.48 54.72
C GLN A 13 14.85 14.58 53.50
N GLN A 14 15.44 14.92 52.34
CA GLN A 14 16.81 14.65 51.87
C GLN A 14 17.04 13.22 51.35
N GLY A 15 17.57 13.15 50.12
CA GLY A 15 18.31 12.00 49.59
C GLY A 15 17.54 11.11 48.61
N THR A 16 17.72 11.33 47.31
CA THR A 16 17.58 10.23 46.34
C THR A 16 18.97 9.64 46.06
N PRO A 17 19.17 8.34 46.30
CA PRO A 17 20.45 7.69 46.12
C PRO A 17 20.66 7.21 44.68
N THR A 18 21.89 7.38 44.20
CA THR A 18 22.47 6.68 43.05
C THR A 18 22.59 5.18 43.31
N LEU A 19 22.08 4.36 42.39
CA LEU A 19 22.46 2.96 42.13
C LEU A 19 22.48 2.77 40.60
N SER A 20 23.31 1.98 39.95
CA SER A 20 24.61 1.36 40.22
C SER A 20 24.99 0.73 38.87
N LYS A 21 26.28 0.79 38.52
CA LYS A 21 26.88 0.09 37.38
C LYS A 21 26.79 -1.43 37.55
N ASP A 22 26.93 -2.10 36.39
CA ASP A 22 27.37 -3.47 36.18
C ASP A 22 26.32 -4.59 36.27
N MET A 23 25.73 -4.91 35.10
CA MET A 23 25.59 -6.31 34.69
C MET A 23 26.05 -6.47 33.24
N LYS A 24 27.24 -7.06 33.10
CA LYS A 24 27.69 -7.74 31.89
C LYS A 24 26.82 -8.98 31.69
N THR A 25 26.00 -8.99 30.64
CA THR A 25 25.57 -10.24 30.01
C THR A 25 26.34 -10.38 28.69
N THR A 26 27.39 -11.19 28.77
CA THR A 26 28.14 -11.69 27.62
C THR A 26 27.42 -12.92 27.10
N THR A 27 26.59 -12.80 26.07
CA THR A 27 26.32 -13.93 25.16
C THR A 27 25.81 -13.42 23.82
N GLU A 28 26.36 -13.96 22.73
CA GLU A 28 25.95 -13.79 21.33
C GLU A 28 26.39 -12.51 20.58
N GLN A 29 27.65 -12.11 20.74
CA GLN A 29 28.35 -11.31 19.72
C GLN A 29 29.45 -12.13 19.05
N SER A 30 29.09 -13.14 18.25
CA SER A 30 30.13 -13.84 17.48
C SER A 30 29.71 -14.49 16.17
N ASN A 31 28.63 -14.05 15.50
CA ASN A 31 28.35 -14.54 14.14
C ASN A 31 27.80 -13.55 13.08
N GLU A 32 27.51 -12.28 13.39
CA GLU A 32 27.04 -11.34 12.35
C GLU A 32 28.13 -10.47 11.69
N LYS A 33 29.39 -10.59 12.11
CA LYS A 33 30.50 -9.79 11.55
C LYS A 33 31.24 -10.46 10.40
N ARG A 34 30.56 -11.07 9.42
CA ARG A 34 31.20 -11.48 8.16
C ARG A 34 30.35 -11.34 6.90
N VAL A 35 29.46 -10.36 6.82
CA VAL A 35 29.05 -9.82 5.51
C VAL A 35 28.86 -8.30 5.62
N ARG A 36 29.94 -7.55 5.83
CA ARG A 36 29.99 -6.18 5.30
C ARG A 36 30.02 -6.29 3.79
N SER A 37 28.86 -6.53 3.19
CA SER A 37 28.71 -6.35 1.76
C SER A 37 29.10 -4.91 1.49
N ASN A 38 30.17 -4.68 0.73
CA ASN A 38 30.54 -3.37 0.19
C ASN A 38 29.49 -2.92 -0.84
N THR A 39 28.21 -2.94 -0.46
CA THR A 39 27.10 -2.56 -1.32
C THR A 39 26.90 -1.05 -1.16
N LEU A 40 27.42 -0.30 -2.13
CA LEU A 40 27.14 1.12 -2.26
C LEU A 40 25.62 1.35 -2.22
N SER A 41 25.19 2.38 -1.49
CA SER A 41 23.77 2.75 -1.42
C SER A 41 23.29 3.24 -2.80
N LEU A 42 21.99 3.12 -3.08
CA LEU A 42 21.41 3.60 -4.35
C LEU A 42 21.73 5.08 -4.58
N LYS A 43 21.62 5.92 -3.53
CA LYS A 43 22.00 7.34 -3.56
C LYS A 43 23.47 7.54 -3.93
N LYS A 44 24.37 6.72 -3.38
CA LYS A 44 25.81 6.82 -3.67
C LYS A 44 26.11 6.39 -5.11
N LEU A 45 25.48 5.31 -5.60
CA LEU A 45 25.62 4.87 -7.00
C LEU A 45 25.11 5.91 -8.00
N ILE A 46 23.99 6.58 -7.71
CA ILE A 46 23.46 7.68 -8.53
C ILE A 46 24.47 8.84 -8.56
N SER A 47 24.92 9.31 -7.39
CA SER A 47 25.91 10.39 -7.33
C SER A 47 27.23 10.04 -8.03
N THR A 48 27.69 8.78 -7.95
CA THR A 48 28.88 8.33 -8.68
C THR A 48 28.62 8.30 -10.19
N LYS A 49 27.41 7.96 -10.65
CA LYS A 49 27.04 8.03 -12.06
C LYS A 49 27.02 9.48 -12.57
N ASP A 50 26.48 10.41 -11.79
CA ASP A 50 26.42 11.82 -12.16
C ASP A 50 27.83 12.41 -12.30
N LYS A 51 28.72 12.15 -11.34
CA LYS A 51 30.14 12.53 -11.43
C LYS A 51 30.86 11.89 -12.61
N LEU A 52 30.52 10.65 -12.94
CA LEU A 52 31.10 9.96 -14.10
C LEU A 52 30.64 10.60 -15.42
N ASN A 53 29.39 11.07 -15.48
CA ASN A 53 28.87 11.81 -16.63
C ASN A 53 29.56 13.17 -16.79
N GLU A 54 29.81 13.88 -15.70
CA GLU A 54 30.57 15.15 -15.71
C GLU A 54 31.99 14.92 -16.28
N LEU A 55 32.71 13.93 -15.75
CA LEU A 55 34.05 13.54 -16.23
C LEU A 55 34.04 13.13 -17.72
N LYS A 56 33.00 12.41 -18.15
CA LYS A 56 32.83 12.02 -19.55
C LYS A 56 32.60 13.23 -20.45
N GLN A 57 31.85 14.23 -20.00
CA GLN A 57 31.62 15.47 -20.74
C GLN A 57 32.91 16.27 -20.90
N GLU A 58 33.72 16.38 -19.84
CA GLU A 58 35.03 17.06 -19.87
C GLU A 58 36.00 16.37 -20.86
N LEU A 59 36.12 15.05 -20.78
CA LEU A 59 37.06 14.31 -21.65
C LEU A 59 36.61 14.25 -23.11
N ASN A 60 35.30 14.32 -23.37
CA ASN A 60 34.74 14.38 -24.73
C ASN A 60 35.04 15.71 -25.45
N GLN A 61 35.54 16.74 -24.76
CA GLN A 61 35.99 17.97 -25.42
C GLN A 61 37.23 17.73 -26.29
N ASN A 62 38.04 16.72 -25.99
CA ASN A 62 39.22 16.33 -26.76
C ASN A 62 39.35 14.80 -26.87
N PRO A 63 38.49 14.15 -27.70
CA PRO A 63 38.33 12.70 -27.71
C PRO A 63 39.56 11.95 -28.25
N ILE A 64 40.36 12.58 -29.11
CA ILE A 64 41.57 11.97 -29.67
C ILE A 64 42.65 11.83 -28.60
N LYS A 65 42.83 12.85 -27.75
CA LYS A 65 43.81 12.87 -26.67
C LYS A 65 43.45 11.93 -25.52
N TYR A 66 42.16 11.80 -25.22
CA TYR A 66 41.65 11.06 -24.06
C TYR A 66 40.91 9.76 -24.42
N LYS A 67 41.19 9.19 -25.60
CA LYS A 67 40.51 7.97 -26.09
C LYS A 67 40.51 6.83 -25.07
N THR A 68 41.66 6.58 -24.42
CA THR A 68 41.77 5.45 -23.48
C THR A 68 41.02 5.69 -22.17
N GLU A 69 40.92 6.94 -21.73
CA GLU A 69 40.20 7.37 -20.53
C GLU A 69 38.69 7.29 -20.79
N ILE A 70 38.23 7.67 -21.97
CA ILE A 70 36.83 7.53 -22.40
C ILE A 70 36.43 6.05 -22.44
N GLU A 71 37.28 5.18 -22.97
CA GLU A 71 37.03 3.73 -22.97
C GLU A 71 36.97 3.14 -21.54
N LYS A 72 37.85 3.59 -20.64
CA LYS A 72 37.81 3.22 -19.21
C LYS A 72 36.50 3.69 -18.56
N ILE A 73 36.05 4.91 -18.85
CA ILE A 73 34.78 5.45 -18.38
C ILE A 73 33.60 4.58 -18.84
N HIS A 74 33.53 4.17 -20.12
CA HIS A 74 32.46 3.29 -20.60
C HIS A 74 32.43 1.94 -19.89
N ARG A 75 33.60 1.39 -19.50
CA ARG A 75 33.67 0.14 -18.72
C ARG A 75 33.13 0.35 -17.30
N VAL A 76 33.43 1.50 -16.68
CA VAL A 76 32.93 1.85 -15.35
C VAL A 76 31.43 2.16 -15.38
N GLU A 77 30.94 2.89 -16.39
CA GLU A 77 29.50 3.15 -16.60
C GLU A 77 28.71 1.85 -16.62
N ARG A 78 29.14 0.87 -17.42
CA ARG A 78 28.48 -0.46 -17.49
C ARG A 78 28.42 -1.16 -16.13
N LYS A 79 29.48 -1.07 -15.31
CA LYS A 79 29.51 -1.66 -13.96
C LYS A 79 28.56 -0.92 -13.01
N ILE A 80 28.51 0.41 -13.08
CA ILE A 80 27.61 1.23 -12.27
C ILE A 80 26.15 0.98 -12.65
N ASP A 81 25.83 0.87 -13.94
CA ASP A 81 24.47 0.59 -14.43
C ASP A 81 23.99 -0.79 -13.98
N ASN A 82 24.84 -1.80 -14.08
CA ASN A 82 24.53 -3.13 -13.56
C ASN A 82 24.31 -3.12 -12.04
N ALA A 83 25.12 -2.36 -11.29
CA ALA A 83 24.94 -2.21 -9.84
C ALA A 83 23.66 -1.44 -9.49
N LEU A 84 23.33 -0.39 -10.25
CA LEU A 84 22.09 0.38 -10.11
C LEU A 84 20.86 -0.48 -10.34
N ASN A 85 20.83 -1.26 -11.43
CA ASN A 85 19.70 -2.13 -11.75
C ASN A 85 19.47 -3.18 -10.66
N LYS A 86 20.53 -3.88 -10.25
CA LYS A 86 20.46 -4.86 -9.15
C LYS A 86 19.99 -4.22 -7.83
N ARG A 87 20.46 -3.00 -7.54
CA ARG A 87 20.06 -2.31 -6.30
C ARG A 87 18.62 -1.83 -6.35
N LYS A 88 18.18 -1.26 -7.47
CA LYS A 88 16.79 -0.85 -7.70
C LYS A 88 15.84 -2.03 -7.55
N GLU A 89 16.17 -3.16 -8.17
CA GLU A 89 15.36 -4.39 -8.08
C GLU A 89 15.28 -4.89 -6.63
N LYS A 90 16.40 -4.94 -5.90
CA LYS A 90 16.42 -5.32 -4.49
C LYS A 90 15.60 -4.38 -3.59
N ASP A 91 15.72 -3.07 -3.79
CA ASP A 91 14.98 -2.08 -3.00
C ASP A 91 13.47 -2.11 -3.36
N LEU A 92 13.13 -2.42 -4.62
CA LEU A 92 11.75 -2.64 -5.07
C LEU A 92 11.15 -3.91 -4.43
N LEU A 93 11.87 -5.02 -4.41
CA LEU A 93 11.43 -6.26 -3.74
C LEU A 93 11.20 -6.03 -2.24
N LYS A 94 12.12 -5.36 -1.56
CA LYS A 94 11.92 -4.97 -0.14
C LYS A 94 10.68 -4.11 0.06
N SER A 95 10.44 -3.17 -0.84
CA SER A 95 9.25 -2.31 -0.79
C SER A 95 7.98 -3.13 -1.01
N ILE A 96 7.99 -4.08 -1.94
CA ILE A 96 6.88 -5.03 -2.15
C ILE A 96 6.64 -5.87 -0.89
N ASP A 97 7.68 -6.39 -0.24
CA ASP A 97 7.53 -7.18 0.98
C ASP A 97 6.93 -6.36 2.12
N VAL A 98 7.34 -5.09 2.25
CA VAL A 98 6.78 -4.14 3.21
C VAL A 98 5.30 -3.85 2.90
N LEU A 99 4.95 -3.64 1.62
CA LEU A 99 3.58 -3.44 1.17
C LEU A 99 2.70 -4.67 1.43
N LYS A 100 3.23 -5.88 1.19
CA LYS A 100 2.54 -7.15 1.46
C LYS A 100 2.28 -7.37 2.94
N LYS A 101 3.16 -6.91 3.83
CA LYS A 101 3.00 -7.06 5.29
C LYS A 101 1.84 -6.24 5.84
N ASN A 102 1.60 -5.03 5.32
CA ASN A 102 0.55 -4.14 5.81
C ASN A 102 -0.17 -3.40 4.65
N PRO A 103 -0.88 -4.12 3.77
CA PRO A 103 -1.45 -3.55 2.56
C PRO A 103 -2.46 -2.44 2.88
N SER A 104 -3.30 -2.62 3.89
CA SER A 104 -4.33 -1.65 4.29
C SER A 104 -3.75 -0.32 4.77
N TYR A 105 -2.65 -0.35 5.54
CA TYR A 105 -1.97 0.86 6.02
C TYR A 105 -1.40 1.67 4.85
N TYR A 106 -0.75 1.01 3.89
CA TYR A 106 -0.17 1.71 2.74
C TYR A 106 -1.24 2.19 1.74
N VAL A 107 -2.33 1.44 1.54
CA VAL A 107 -3.49 1.89 0.77
C VAL A 107 -4.12 3.12 1.41
N LEU A 108 -4.33 3.12 2.74
CA LEU A 108 -4.84 4.28 3.47
C LEU A 108 -3.93 5.49 3.31
N LYS A 109 -2.61 5.31 3.47
CA LYS A 109 -1.62 6.38 3.27
C LYS A 109 -1.63 6.93 1.84
N VAL A 110 -1.85 6.09 0.83
CA VAL A 110 -2.00 6.52 -0.56
C VAL A 110 -3.28 7.35 -0.75
N VAL A 111 -4.40 6.93 -0.15
CA VAL A 111 -5.67 7.68 -0.17
C VAL A 111 -5.51 9.03 0.54
N GLU A 112 -4.88 9.07 1.71
CA GLU A 112 -4.57 10.32 2.42
C GLU A 112 -3.71 11.27 1.57
N THR A 113 -2.70 10.73 0.88
CA THR A 113 -1.83 11.52 0.01
C THR A 113 -2.60 12.05 -1.20
N LYS A 114 -3.47 11.23 -1.79
CA LYS A 114 -4.38 11.65 -2.88
C LYS A 114 -5.28 12.78 -2.42
N ASN A 115 -5.90 12.67 -1.24
CA ASN A 115 -6.77 13.71 -0.69
C ASN A 115 -6.03 15.04 -0.47
N LYS A 116 -4.76 14.98 -0.03
CA LYS A 116 -3.90 16.18 0.09
C LYS A 116 -3.60 16.82 -1.27
N ILE A 117 -3.36 16.01 -2.30
CA ILE A 117 -3.14 16.49 -3.66
C ILE A 117 -4.42 17.12 -4.21
N ASP A 118 -5.57 16.49 -4.00
CA ASP A 118 -6.87 17.02 -4.44
C ASP A 118 -7.18 18.35 -3.74
N ALA A 119 -6.90 18.47 -2.43
CA ALA A 119 -7.04 19.73 -1.70
C ALA A 119 -6.09 20.83 -2.20
N LEU A 120 -4.83 20.47 -2.50
CA LEU A 120 -3.88 21.41 -3.11
C LEU A 120 -4.35 21.83 -4.51
N ARG A 121 -4.85 20.90 -5.33
CA ARG A 121 -5.39 21.20 -6.66
C ARG A 121 -6.53 22.22 -6.58
N VAL A 122 -7.49 22.00 -5.67
CA VAL A 122 -8.57 22.96 -5.42
C VAL A 122 -7.99 24.33 -5.01
N HIS A 123 -7.02 24.36 -4.10
CA HIS A 123 -6.38 25.61 -3.69
C HIS A 123 -5.61 26.32 -4.83
N LEU A 124 -5.02 25.56 -5.76
CA LEU A 124 -4.33 26.08 -6.93
C LEU A 124 -5.31 26.62 -7.98
N GLU A 125 -6.46 25.95 -8.18
CA GLU A 125 -7.53 26.36 -9.09
C GLU A 125 -8.23 27.66 -8.62
N HIS A 126 -8.35 27.86 -7.30
CA HIS A 126 -8.98 29.04 -6.71
C HIS A 126 -8.02 30.22 -6.46
N SER A 127 -6.72 30.10 -6.79
CA SER A 127 -5.72 31.16 -6.59
C SER A 127 -5.15 31.66 -7.93
N PRO A 128 -5.66 32.79 -8.47
CA PRO A 128 -5.48 33.13 -9.88
C PRO A 128 -4.10 33.74 -10.23
N LYS A 129 -3.23 34.04 -9.26
CA LYS A 129 -1.93 34.69 -9.53
C LYS A 129 -0.78 33.88 -8.96
N GLY A 130 -0.36 32.86 -9.70
CA GLY A 130 0.90 32.14 -9.45
C GLY A 130 0.97 30.70 -9.98
N ASN A 131 -0.16 30.04 -10.22
CA ASN A 131 -0.19 28.57 -10.33
C ASN A 131 -0.55 27.98 -11.70
N ILE A 132 -0.59 28.79 -12.77
CA ILE A 132 -0.88 28.31 -14.13
C ILE A 132 0.13 27.21 -14.55
N SER A 133 1.41 27.36 -14.18
CA SER A 133 2.44 26.35 -14.45
C SER A 133 2.25 25.07 -13.63
N ALA A 134 1.81 25.19 -12.37
CA ALA A 134 1.51 24.04 -11.52
C ALA A 134 0.29 23.27 -12.01
N LEU A 135 -0.76 23.98 -12.46
CA LEU A 135 -1.95 23.38 -13.05
C LEU A 135 -1.63 22.66 -14.37
N ASP A 136 -0.79 23.24 -15.23
CA ASP A 136 -0.35 22.58 -16.46
C ASP A 136 0.49 21.32 -16.17
N GLN A 137 1.34 21.34 -15.14
CA GLN A 137 2.07 20.15 -14.70
C GLN A 137 1.15 19.04 -14.19
N VAL A 138 0.12 19.39 -13.41
CA VAL A 138 -0.89 18.44 -12.93
C VAL A 138 -1.66 17.84 -14.11
N ASN A 139 -2.09 18.65 -15.07
CA ASN A 139 -2.80 18.17 -16.26
C ASN A 139 -1.94 17.23 -17.11
N ARG A 140 -0.64 17.51 -17.27
CA ARG A 140 0.30 16.61 -17.97
C ARG A 140 0.50 15.28 -17.23
N LEU A 141 0.52 15.31 -15.90
CA LEU A 141 0.63 14.10 -15.08
C LEU A 141 -0.66 13.26 -15.15
N GLU A 142 -1.82 13.90 -15.09
CA GLU A 142 -3.12 13.28 -15.25
C GLU A 142 -3.26 12.61 -16.62
N TYR A 143 -2.84 13.29 -17.70
CA TYR A 143 -2.81 12.71 -19.04
C TYR A 143 -1.91 11.46 -19.13
N LYS A 144 -0.70 11.51 -18.58
CA LYS A 144 0.21 10.35 -18.54
C LYS A 144 -0.34 9.19 -17.70
N LEU A 145 -1.06 9.50 -16.62
CA LEU A 145 -1.69 8.50 -15.78
C LEU A 145 -2.83 7.79 -16.53
N ASN A 146 -3.69 8.54 -17.20
CA ASN A 146 -4.78 8.00 -18.00
C ASN A 146 -4.27 7.11 -19.16
N GLN A 147 -3.18 7.52 -19.82
CA GLN A 147 -2.49 6.69 -20.80
C GLN A 147 -1.99 5.36 -20.22
N LYS A 148 -1.40 5.38 -19.01
CA LYS A 148 -0.95 4.14 -18.34
C LYS A 148 -2.12 3.25 -17.93
N ILE A 149 -3.19 3.84 -17.40
CA ILE A 149 -4.41 3.10 -17.03
C ILE A 149 -5.01 2.43 -18.28
N GLY A 150 -5.08 3.14 -19.40
CA GLY A 150 -5.54 2.59 -20.69
C GLY A 150 -4.71 1.38 -21.11
N LYS A 151 -3.38 1.48 -21.09
CA LYS A 151 -2.48 0.36 -21.42
C LYS A 151 -2.69 -0.85 -20.52
N ILE A 152 -2.79 -0.65 -19.21
CA ILE A 152 -3.00 -1.73 -18.25
C ILE A 152 -4.36 -2.42 -18.47
N LYS A 153 -5.43 -1.64 -18.72
CA LYS A 153 -6.75 -2.20 -19.05
C LYS A 153 -6.69 -3.06 -20.32
N THR A 154 -6.07 -2.56 -21.38
CA THR A 154 -5.92 -3.32 -22.63
C THR A 154 -5.10 -4.60 -22.44
N GLU A 155 -4.01 -4.55 -21.68
CA GLU A 155 -3.21 -5.74 -21.36
C GLU A 155 -3.99 -6.77 -20.53
N GLN A 156 -4.80 -6.33 -19.56
CA GLN A 156 -5.65 -7.21 -18.77
C GLN A 156 -6.75 -7.84 -19.61
N ILE A 157 -7.40 -7.06 -20.47
CA ILE A 157 -8.40 -7.57 -21.42
C ILE A 157 -7.77 -8.60 -22.36
N ASN A 158 -6.59 -8.31 -22.92
CA ASN A 158 -5.89 -9.25 -23.80
C ASN A 158 -5.47 -10.52 -23.08
N LYS A 159 -5.03 -10.43 -21.81
CA LYS A 159 -4.76 -11.62 -20.98
C LYS A 159 -6.02 -12.43 -20.71
N ALA A 160 -7.15 -11.79 -20.43
CA ALA A 160 -8.43 -12.46 -20.23
C ALA A 160 -8.90 -13.16 -21.51
N ILE A 161 -8.84 -12.46 -22.66
CA ILE A 161 -9.13 -13.03 -23.99
C ILE A 161 -8.22 -14.23 -24.25
N TYR A 162 -6.92 -14.11 -24.01
CA TYR A 162 -5.97 -15.21 -24.20
C TYR A 162 -6.27 -16.39 -23.29
N ALA A 163 -6.63 -16.16 -22.03
CA ALA A 163 -7.02 -17.22 -21.09
C ALA A 163 -8.30 -17.96 -21.56
N ILE A 164 -9.28 -17.22 -22.09
CA ILE A 164 -10.51 -17.77 -22.68
C ILE A 164 -10.18 -18.59 -23.93
N GLN A 165 -9.37 -18.05 -24.84
CA GLN A 165 -8.99 -18.70 -26.10
C GLN A 165 -8.14 -19.96 -25.90
N ARG A 166 -7.24 -19.95 -24.90
CA ARG A 166 -6.30 -21.06 -24.65
C ARG A 166 -6.97 -22.26 -23.99
N ASN A 167 -8.08 -22.09 -23.28
CA ASN A 167 -8.78 -23.22 -22.65
C ASN A 167 -10.32 -23.03 -22.56
N PRO A 168 -11.01 -22.96 -23.71
CA PRO A 168 -12.45 -22.66 -23.76
C PRO A 168 -13.30 -23.69 -23.01
N LYS A 169 -12.90 -24.97 -23.04
CA LYS A 169 -13.58 -26.07 -22.35
C LYS A 169 -13.59 -25.92 -20.83
N LYS A 170 -12.53 -25.35 -20.25
CA LYS A 170 -12.47 -25.09 -18.80
C LYS A 170 -13.47 -24.00 -18.40
N LEU A 171 -13.62 -22.99 -19.27
CA LEU A 171 -14.57 -21.91 -19.05
C LEU A 171 -16.02 -22.40 -19.19
N GLU A 172 -16.32 -23.23 -20.19
CA GLU A 172 -17.64 -23.90 -20.31
C GLU A 172 -17.98 -24.74 -19.08
N GLN A 173 -17.00 -25.45 -18.51
CA GLN A 173 -17.18 -26.21 -17.27
C GLN A 173 -17.41 -25.32 -16.05
N GLU A 174 -16.70 -24.20 -15.93
CA GLU A 174 -16.95 -23.21 -14.87
C GLU A 174 -18.32 -22.53 -15.04
N LEU A 175 -18.71 -22.17 -16.27
CA LEU A 175 -20.01 -21.59 -16.58
C LEU A 175 -21.15 -22.56 -16.25
N LYS A 176 -20.98 -23.84 -16.56
CA LYS A 176 -21.91 -24.91 -16.17
C LYS A 176 -22.02 -25.05 -14.65
N LYS A 177 -20.89 -24.97 -13.93
CA LYS A 177 -20.89 -24.98 -12.45
C LYS A 177 -21.62 -23.76 -11.86
N PHE A 178 -21.44 -22.57 -12.46
CA PHE A 178 -22.17 -21.37 -12.04
C PHE A 178 -23.67 -21.49 -12.30
N GLN A 179 -24.07 -21.96 -13.49
CA GLN A 179 -25.49 -22.23 -13.79
C GLN A 179 -26.10 -23.28 -12.86
N ASP A 180 -25.35 -24.33 -12.50
CA ASP A 180 -25.81 -25.33 -11.54
C ASP A 180 -25.91 -24.78 -10.11
N MET A 181 -25.06 -23.82 -9.72
CA MET A 181 -25.19 -23.09 -8.44
C MET A 181 -26.37 -22.12 -8.45
N GLU A 182 -26.58 -21.37 -9.53
CA GLU A 182 -27.72 -20.47 -9.70
C GLU A 182 -29.05 -21.23 -9.64
N ARG A 183 -29.11 -22.40 -10.30
CA ARG A 183 -30.27 -23.31 -10.19
C ARG A 183 -30.47 -23.83 -8.77
N LYS A 184 -29.41 -24.07 -8.00
CA LYS A 184 -29.51 -24.51 -6.60
C LYS A 184 -29.99 -23.38 -5.69
N LEU A 185 -29.51 -22.16 -5.91
CA LEU A 185 -29.94 -20.94 -5.20
C LEU A 185 -31.40 -20.62 -5.49
N ASN A 186 -31.84 -20.64 -6.76
CA ASN A 186 -33.25 -20.43 -7.11
C ASN A 186 -34.14 -21.52 -6.52
N LYS A 187 -33.72 -22.79 -6.54
CA LYS A 187 -34.46 -23.89 -5.88
C LYS A 187 -34.50 -23.76 -4.35
N GLN A 188 -33.54 -23.07 -3.73
CA GLN A 188 -33.59 -22.76 -2.29
C GLN A 188 -34.59 -21.64 -2.03
N HIS A 189 -34.59 -20.58 -2.85
CA HIS A 189 -35.60 -19.52 -2.77
C HIS A 189 -37.03 -20.03 -3.01
N ASP A 190 -37.25 -20.95 -3.95
CA ASP A 190 -38.56 -21.55 -4.19
C ASP A 190 -39.04 -22.41 -3.00
N LYS A 191 -38.11 -23.11 -2.31
CA LYS A 191 -38.41 -23.90 -1.11
C LYS A 191 -38.59 -23.07 0.16
N GLU A 192 -37.97 -21.91 0.25
CA GLU A 192 -38.20 -20.94 1.33
C GLU A 192 -39.55 -20.23 1.13
N ASN A 193 -39.90 -19.88 -0.10
CA ASN A 193 -41.22 -19.31 -0.44
C ASN A 193 -42.39 -20.28 -0.23
N GLU A 194 -42.19 -21.60 -0.32
CA GLU A 194 -43.23 -22.59 0.04
C GLU A 194 -43.41 -22.79 1.55
N LYS A 195 -42.40 -22.46 2.36
CA LYS A 195 -42.47 -22.53 3.84
C LYS A 195 -43.01 -21.26 4.49
N GLU A 196 -43.06 -20.14 3.75
CA GLU A 196 -43.64 -18.87 4.18
C GLU A 196 -45.10 -18.65 3.70
N LYS A 197 -45.86 -19.72 3.42
CA LYS A 197 -47.32 -19.58 3.34
C LYS A 197 -47.90 -19.55 4.77
N PRO A 198 -48.61 -18.48 5.18
CA PRO A 198 -49.16 -18.38 6.52
C PRO A 198 -50.32 -19.36 6.69
N ILE A 199 -50.23 -20.20 7.72
CA ILE A 199 -51.36 -20.90 8.33
C ILE A 199 -52.24 -19.80 8.95
N ASN A 200 -53.22 -19.30 8.21
CA ASN A 200 -54.21 -18.37 8.73
C ASN A 200 -55.47 -19.14 9.15
N GLU A 201 -55.48 -19.47 10.44
CA GLU A 201 -56.62 -19.58 11.36
C GLU A 201 -58.04 -19.74 10.75
N MET A 202 -58.50 -20.99 10.61
CA MET A 202 -59.91 -21.30 10.88
C MET A 202 -60.06 -21.47 12.39
N SER A 203 -60.61 -20.47 13.10
CA SER A 203 -61.18 -20.60 14.46
C SER A 203 -61.80 -19.29 14.94
N LYS A 204 -62.90 -18.84 14.32
CA LYS A 204 -63.84 -17.89 14.96
C LYS A 204 -65.27 -18.32 14.68
N SER A 205 -65.73 -19.31 15.42
CA SER A 205 -67.14 -19.40 15.80
C SER A 205 -67.25 -20.20 17.10
N LYS A 206 -68.16 -19.75 17.97
CA LYS A 206 -68.52 -20.29 19.29
C LYS A 206 -67.63 -19.84 20.46
N GLU A 207 -67.97 -18.67 21.00
CA GLU A 207 -68.21 -18.52 22.44
C GLU A 207 -68.87 -17.15 22.71
N LYS A 208 -70.19 -17.15 22.69
CA LYS A 208 -71.05 -16.31 23.54
C LYS A 208 -72.48 -16.80 23.40
N ASN A 209 -72.85 -17.74 24.28
CA ASN A 209 -74.19 -17.94 24.80
C ASN A 209 -74.14 -19.01 25.88
N LEU A 210 -74.03 -18.57 27.13
CA LEU A 210 -74.66 -19.16 28.31
C LEU A 210 -74.80 -17.97 29.28
N GLU A 211 -75.95 -17.32 29.25
CA GLU A 211 -77.17 -17.65 30.01
C GLU A 211 -77.22 -16.80 31.27
N ILE A 212 -78.08 -15.79 31.23
CA ILE A 212 -78.88 -15.41 32.39
C ILE A 212 -80.32 -15.54 31.93
N SER A 213 -81.02 -16.51 32.50
CA SER A 213 -82.47 -16.61 32.55
C SER A 213 -82.84 -16.49 34.02
N MET A 214 -83.93 -15.74 34.30
CA MET A 214 -84.44 -15.24 35.59
C MET A 214 -83.90 -13.89 36.05
#